data_AF-A0A088EX53-F1
#
_entry.id   AF-A0A088EX53-F1
#
_cell.length_a   1.000
_cell.length_b   1.000
_cell.length_c   1.000
_cell.angle_alpha   90.00
_cell.angle_beta   90.00
_cell.angle_gamma   90.00
#
_symmetry.space_group_name_H-M   'P 1'
#
loop_
_entity.id
_entity.type
_entity.pdbx_description
1 polymer ?
#
loop_
_entity_poly.entity_id
_entity_poly.type
_entity_poly.pdbx_seq_one_letter_code
_entity_poly.pdbx_strand_id
1 'polypeptide(L)'
;MIQMKISEDAIIPIDYDSNELSDFVKELRPVVYMKGESFCCLLGPNQQEGIFGCGDSSDEAIQDWENTLKKRLEKAKDDDEIANYVKDSLNASNRKVW
;
A
#
# COMPACT_ATOMS: atom_id res chain seq x y z
N MET A 1 21.19 -7.55 7.02
CA MET A 1 19.89 -7.14 6.44
C MET A 1 20.04 -5.66 6.10
N ILE A 2 20.11 -5.29 4.81
CA ILE A 2 20.30 -3.90 4.41
C ILE A 2 18.92 -3.33 4.14
N GLN A 3 18.36 -2.67 5.15
CA GLN A 3 17.13 -1.91 5.00
C GLN A 3 17.46 -0.67 4.16
N MET A 4 16.70 -0.43 3.09
CA MET A 4 16.76 0.85 2.38
C MET A 4 16.51 1.96 3.40
N LYS A 5 17.49 2.85 3.61
CA LYS A 5 17.30 4.10 4.33
C LYS A 5 16.39 4.98 3.48
N ILE A 6 15.09 4.80 3.61
CA ILE A 6 14.14 5.84 3.21
C ILE A 6 14.38 6.96 4.23
N SER A 7 14.85 8.12 3.78
CA SER A 7 14.97 9.28 4.64
C SER A 7 13.56 9.61 5.16
N GLU A 8 13.38 9.50 6.48
CA GLU A 8 12.09 9.72 7.15
C GLU A 8 11.52 11.12 6.87
N ASP A 9 12.39 12.06 6.50
CA ASP A 9 12.06 13.44 6.12
C ASP A 9 11.16 13.57 4.87
N ALA A 10 11.07 12.52 4.04
CA ALA A 10 10.22 12.51 2.86
C ALA A 10 8.90 11.77 3.06
N ILE A 11 8.64 11.21 4.25
CA ILE A 11 7.39 10.50 4.54
C ILE A 11 6.28 11.53 4.67
N ILE A 12 5.22 11.34 3.88
CA ILE A 12 4.03 12.18 3.93
C ILE A 12 3.05 11.56 4.92
N PRO A 13 2.71 12.27 6.02
CA PRO A 13 1.68 11.78 6.93
C PRO A 13 0.33 11.79 6.22
N ILE A 14 -0.24 10.60 6.02
CA ILE A 14 -1.57 10.44 5.46
C ILE A 14 -2.57 10.31 6.60
N ASP A 15 -3.68 11.03 6.48
CA ASP A 15 -4.80 10.91 7.40
C ASP A 15 -5.65 9.68 7.03
N TYR A 16 -5.30 8.53 7.61
CA TYR A 16 -5.99 7.26 7.36
C TYR A 16 -7.43 7.22 7.90
N ASP A 17 -7.87 8.23 8.66
CA ASP A 17 -9.25 8.33 9.15
C ASP A 17 -10.17 9.02 8.12
N SER A 18 -9.58 9.80 7.21
CA SER A 18 -10.31 10.56 6.19
C SER A 18 -11.27 9.68 5.38
N ASN A 19 -12.52 10.12 5.24
CA ASN A 19 -13.57 9.38 4.53
C ASN A 19 -13.35 9.28 3.01
N GLU A 20 -12.37 10.01 2.49
CA GLU A 20 -11.98 10.02 1.07
C GLU A 20 -11.03 8.86 0.72
N LEU A 21 -10.39 8.23 1.70
CA LEU A 21 -9.51 7.09 1.48
C LEU A 21 -10.28 5.78 1.44
N SER A 22 -9.88 4.90 0.52
CA SER A 22 -10.42 3.54 0.43
C SER A 22 -10.11 2.70 1.66
N ASP A 23 -11.00 1.77 1.97
CA ASP A 23 -10.82 0.80 3.06
C ASP A 23 -9.45 0.12 3.04
N PHE A 24 -8.96 -0.27 1.85
CA PHE A 24 -7.64 -0.87 1.70
C PHE A 24 -6.51 -0.03 2.30
N VAL A 25 -6.53 1.28 2.09
CA VAL A 25 -5.52 2.22 2.57
C VAL A 25 -5.64 2.41 4.08
N LYS A 26 -6.87 2.43 4.60
CA LYS A 26 -7.14 2.58 6.03
C LYS A 26 -6.71 1.37 6.84
N GLU A 27 -6.95 0.18 6.31
CA GLU A 27 -6.62 -1.08 6.96
C GLU A 27 -5.12 -1.36 6.87
N LEU A 28 -4.53 -1.23 5.68
CA LEU A 28 -3.15 -1.61 5.44
C LEU A 28 -2.16 -0.52 5.83
N ARG A 29 -2.60 0.74 5.93
CA ARG A 29 -1.79 1.92 6.31
C ARG A 29 -0.45 1.96 5.58
N PRO A 30 -0.45 1.97 4.23
CA PRO A 30 0.78 1.94 3.44
C PRO A 30 1.59 3.21 3.64
N VAL A 31 2.91 3.10 3.59
CA VAL A 31 3.79 4.26 3.79
C VAL A 31 3.85 5.06 2.50
N VAL A 32 3.40 6.32 2.56
CA VAL A 32 3.55 7.28 1.46
C VAL A 32 4.79 8.13 1.72
N TYR A 33 5.67 8.20 0.74
CA TYR A 33 6.87 9.01 0.79
C TYR A 33 7.14 9.66 -0.57
N MET A 34 7.71 10.86 -0.54
CA MET A 34 8.15 11.56 -1.72
C MET A 34 9.53 11.05 -2.14
N LYS A 35 9.71 10.74 -3.42
CA LYS A 35 10.97 10.31 -4.00
C LYS A 35 11.31 11.19 -5.20
N GLY A 36 12.17 12.17 -4.96
CA GLY A 36 12.48 13.19 -5.96
C GLY A 36 11.29 14.14 -6.15
N GLU A 37 10.67 14.11 -7.31
CA GLU A 37 9.48 14.92 -7.66
C GLU A 37 8.17 14.12 -7.64
N SER A 38 8.23 12.80 -7.40
CA SER A 38 7.06 11.93 -7.41
C SER A 38 6.72 11.42 -6.01
N PHE A 39 5.44 11.15 -5.78
CA PHE A 39 4.94 10.49 -4.58
C PHE A 39 4.90 8.99 -4.81
N CYS A 40 5.34 8.22 -3.83
CA CYS A 40 5.34 6.77 -3.89
C CYS A 40 4.73 6.19 -2.62
N CYS A 41 4.00 5.10 -2.79
CA CYS A 41 3.28 4.39 -1.77
C CYS A 41 3.81 2.95 -1.72
N LEU A 42 4.24 2.50 -0.55
CA LEU A 42 4.79 1.16 -0.34
C LEU A 42 4.12 0.50 0.84
N LEU A 43 3.61 -0.71 0.62
CA LEU A 43 3.17 -1.62 1.67
C LEU A 43 4.02 -2.89 1.64
N GLY A 44 4.64 -3.22 2.76
CA GLY A 44 5.39 -4.46 2.94
C GLY A 44 6.89 -4.22 3.13
N PRO A 45 7.66 -5.31 3.33
CA PRO A 45 9.06 -5.21 3.74
C PRO A 45 9.97 -4.66 2.64
N ASN A 46 9.65 -4.84 1.36
CA ASN A 46 10.45 -4.41 0.21
C ASN A 46 9.59 -4.17 -1.04
N GLN A 47 10.07 -3.40 -2.02
CA GLN A 47 9.38 -3.13 -3.30
C GLN A 47 9.15 -4.39 -4.17
N GLN A 48 9.94 -5.45 -3.99
CA GLN A 48 9.85 -6.68 -4.79
C GLN A 48 8.81 -7.66 -4.24
N GLU A 49 8.62 -7.67 -2.94
CA GLU A 49 7.66 -8.55 -2.27
C GLU A 49 6.39 -7.79 -1.89
N GLY A 50 6.47 -6.48 -1.68
CA GLY A 50 5.34 -5.64 -1.31
C GLY A 50 4.48 -5.17 -2.47
N ILE A 51 3.53 -4.29 -2.13
CA ILE A 51 2.71 -3.55 -3.09
C ILE A 51 3.27 -2.14 -3.17
N PHE A 52 3.54 -1.71 -4.38
CA PHE A 52 4.14 -0.43 -4.68
C PHE A 52 3.27 0.31 -5.70
N GLY A 53 3.11 1.61 -5.50
CA GLY A 53 2.54 2.52 -6.49
C GLY A 53 3.19 3.88 -6.42
N CYS A 54 3.15 4.65 -7.49
CA CYS A 54 3.62 6.03 -7.51
C CYS A 54 2.73 6.92 -8.38
N GLY A 55 2.81 8.22 -8.15
CA GLY A 55 2.14 9.24 -8.95
C GLY A 55 2.74 10.62 -8.72
N ASP A 56 2.21 11.61 -9.43
CA ASP A 56 2.62 13.01 -9.30
C ASP A 56 2.02 13.68 -8.04
N SER A 57 1.02 13.06 -7.43
CA SER A 57 0.42 13.46 -6.14
C SER A 57 0.25 12.28 -5.19
N SER A 58 0.07 12.55 -3.89
CA SER A 58 -0.20 11.51 -2.88
C SER A 58 -1.45 10.69 -3.20
N ASP A 59 -2.50 11.34 -3.74
CA ASP A 59 -3.72 10.67 -4.18
C ASP A 59 -3.46 9.70 -5.34
N GLU A 60 -2.76 10.16 -6.38
CA GLU A 60 -2.39 9.31 -7.52
C GLU A 60 -1.52 8.12 -7.10
N ALA A 61 -0.56 8.34 -6.19
CA ALA A 61 0.27 7.27 -5.65
C ALA A 61 -0.55 6.23 -4.89
N ILE A 62 -1.57 6.65 -4.15
CA ILE A 62 -2.50 5.78 -3.44
C ILE A 62 -3.38 5.02 -4.44
N GLN A 63 -3.92 5.71 -5.45
CA GLN A 63 -4.73 5.08 -6.50
C GLN A 63 -3.94 4.04 -7.29
N ASP A 64 -2.71 4.34 -7.69
CA ASP A 64 -1.84 3.41 -8.42
C ASP A 64 -1.49 2.19 -7.55
N TRP A 65 -1.20 2.43 -6.27
CA TRP A 65 -0.96 1.37 -5.29
C TRP A 65 -2.18 0.47 -5.12
N GLU A 66 -3.38 1.04 -5.01
CA GLU A 66 -4.62 0.28 -4.89
C GLU A 66 -4.92 -0.53 -6.15
N ASN A 67 -4.69 0.06 -7.33
CA ASN A 67 -4.83 -0.66 -8.60
C ASN A 67 -3.87 -1.84 -8.67
N THR A 68 -2.63 -1.67 -8.19
CA THR A 68 -1.63 -2.74 -8.13
C THR A 68 -2.05 -3.83 -7.14
N LEU A 69 -2.58 -3.44 -5.97
CA LEU A 69 -3.16 -4.36 -5.00
C LEU A 69 -4.30 -5.18 -5.63
N LYS A 70 -5.29 -4.53 -6.23
CA LYS A 70 -6.45 -5.18 -6.86
C LYS A 70 -6.02 -6.14 -7.96
N LYS A 71 -5.16 -5.68 -8.88
CA LYS A 71 -4.59 -6.53 -9.94
C LYS A 71 -3.84 -7.73 -9.38
N ARG A 72 -3.09 -7.55 -8.28
CA ARG A 72 -2.40 -8.66 -7.61
C ARG A 72 -3.40 -9.60 -6.97
N LEU A 73 -4.42 -9.13 -6.27
CA LEU A 73 -5.47 -9.97 -5.69
C LEU A 73 -6.26 -10.75 -6.76
N GLU A 74 -6.52 -10.15 -7.92
CA GLU A 74 -7.20 -10.80 -9.05
C GLU A 74 -6.33 -11.87 -9.72
N LYS A 75 -5.00 -11.65 -9.78
CA LYS A 75 -4.04 -12.58 -10.39
C LYS A 75 -3.39 -13.53 -9.39
N ALA A 76 -3.58 -13.29 -8.09
CA ALA A 76 -2.91 -14.01 -7.03
C ALA A 76 -3.33 -15.47 -7.10
N LYS A 77 -2.33 -16.34 -7.20
CA LYS A 77 -2.51 -17.77 -6.94
C LYS A 77 -2.53 -17.99 -5.43
N ASP A 78 -3.06 -19.12 -4.97
CA ASP A 78 -3.11 -19.47 -3.53
C ASP A 78 -1.75 -19.42 -2.81
N ASP A 79 -0.63 -19.46 -3.54
CA ASP A 79 0.73 -19.41 -2.99
C ASP A 79 1.27 -17.97 -2.81
N ASP A 80 0.51 -16.94 -3.17
CA ASP A 80 0.95 -15.55 -3.04
C ASP A 80 0.82 -15.08 -1.58
N GLU A 81 1.90 -15.22 -0.81
CA GLU A 81 1.97 -14.90 0.63
C GLU A 81 1.48 -13.48 0.94
N ILE A 82 1.69 -12.55 0.02
CA ILE A 82 1.36 -11.12 0.17
C ILE A 82 -0.12 -10.89 -0.07
N ALA A 83 -0.68 -11.52 -1.11
CA ALA A 83 -2.11 -11.50 -1.33
C ALA A 83 -2.86 -12.15 -0.17
N ASN A 84 -2.33 -13.26 0.38
CA ASN A 84 -2.89 -13.93 1.54
C ASN A 84 -2.78 -13.06 2.80
N TYR A 85 -1.64 -12.41 3.03
CA TYR A 85 -1.48 -11.46 4.13
C TYR A 85 -2.48 -10.30 4.02
N VAL A 86 -2.65 -9.72 2.83
CA VAL A 86 -3.62 -8.63 2.64
C VAL A 86 -5.05 -9.12 2.87
N LYS A 87 -5.42 -10.29 2.32
CA LYS A 87 -6.74 -10.89 2.56
C LYS A 87 -6.98 -11.15 4.04
N ASP A 88 -5.99 -11.70 4.75
CA ASP A 88 -6.07 -11.96 6.19
C ASP A 88 -6.19 -10.67 6.99
N SER A 89 -5.38 -9.66 6.68
CA SER A 89 -5.42 -8.35 7.34
C SER A 89 -6.76 -7.63 7.14
N LEU A 90 -7.34 -7.72 5.94
CA LEU A 90 -8.68 -7.18 5.66
C LEU A 90 -9.78 -7.94 6.41
N ASN A 91 -9.67 -9.27 6.48
CA ASN A 91 -10.62 -10.12 7.19
C ASN A 91 -10.54 -9.92 8.71
N ALA A 92 -9.33 -9.78 9.26
CA ALA A 92 -9.07 -9.55 10.69
C ALA A 92 -9.65 -8.22 11.19
N SER A 93 -9.69 -7.19 10.33
CA SER A 93 -10.33 -5.92 10.64
C SER A 93 -11.86 -5.97 10.67
N ASN A 94 -12.47 -7.15 10.47
CA ASN A 94 -13.91 -7.38 10.54
C ASN A 94 -14.74 -6.54 9.55
N ARG A 95 -14.08 -5.86 8.59
CA ARG A 95 -14.71 -5.33 7.39
C ARG A 95 -14.83 -6.49 6.42
N LYS A 96 -16.01 -7.10 6.38
CA LYS A 96 -16.38 -8.04 5.30
C LYS A 96 -16.33 -7.30 3.97
N VAL A 97 -15.15 -7.23 3.38
CA VAL A 97 -15.02 -7.11 1.94
C VAL A 97 -15.17 -8.55 1.48
N TRP A 98 -16.38 -8.88 0.99
CA TRP A 98 -16.87 -10.13 0.36
C TRP A 98 -18.10 -10.69 1.08
#